data_AF-U1KUK7-F1
#
_entry.id   AF-U1KUK7-F1
#
_cell.length_a   1.000
_cell.length_b   1.000
_cell.length_c   1.000
_cell.angle_alpha   90.00
_cell.angle_beta   90.00
_cell.angle_gamma   90.00
#
_symmetry.space_group_name_H-M   'P 1'
#
loop_
_entity.id
_entity.type
_entity.pdbx_description
1 polymer ?
#
loop_
_entity_poly.entity_id
_entity_poly.type
_entity_poly.pdbx_seq_one_letter_code
_entity_poly.pdbx_strand_id
1 'polypeptide(L)'
;MSVSFLVLSSWLMLPISIAELSDFKGLSVNNPKKALIEYPILVKRYHSYNTKQVAMLHYHALSAAARAKEWPVFLNILDEIFSEKLRVYFDQERLQILSKVGVAYRVNGQLEQAKKHYQCAFSSATNNIELAQLKVNQAIVFRLLDQPALAFQLLESVDIDKLSERVKAGYWVVRGNIKQSIGYFKEALVSFERAHKLYLNLDNRSAEVGVTGNILSVALAANELKIFEQYRQGLDSKAREYYPQLLAYLEWLDIMAYSYKAGSLNAVHQQWLKEHVVTFVELGFGDSMVAQLKHIEAEDLYPENKTVKFSAYKLPEKLGKPWCEQL
;
A
#
# COMPACT_ATOMS: atom_id res chain seq x y z
N MET A 1 -56.99 -10.40 34.80
CA MET A 1 -55.60 -10.01 35.15
C MET A 1 -54.69 -10.38 33.99
N SER A 2 -54.37 -9.44 33.11
CA SER A 2 -53.33 -9.64 32.10
C SER A 2 -52.00 -9.20 32.69
N VAL A 3 -51.04 -10.12 32.74
CA VAL A 3 -49.64 -9.78 33.03
C VAL A 3 -49.04 -9.39 31.68
N SER A 4 -48.96 -8.08 31.44
CA SER A 4 -48.23 -7.54 30.31
C SER A 4 -46.74 -7.85 30.47
N PHE A 5 -46.22 -8.76 29.64
CA PHE A 5 -44.79 -8.85 29.36
C PHE A 5 -44.37 -7.58 28.62
N LEU A 6 -43.94 -6.58 29.38
CA LEU A 6 -43.09 -5.50 28.86
C LEU A 6 -41.72 -6.11 28.56
N VAL A 7 -41.53 -6.62 27.35
CA VAL A 7 -40.20 -6.83 26.78
C VAL A 7 -39.64 -5.43 26.50
N LEU A 8 -38.98 -4.86 27.51
CA LEU A 8 -38.05 -3.75 27.33
C LEU A 8 -36.89 -4.28 26.46
N SER A 9 -37.08 -4.27 25.14
CA SER A 9 -35.99 -4.36 24.17
C SER A 9 -35.19 -3.05 24.20
N SER A 10 -34.58 -2.79 25.36
CA SER A 10 -33.40 -1.96 25.42
C SER A 10 -32.34 -2.70 24.61
N TRP A 11 -32.20 -2.33 23.34
CA TRP A 11 -30.96 -2.52 22.62
C TRP A 11 -29.92 -1.77 23.43
N LEU A 12 -29.34 -2.44 24.43
CA LEU A 12 -28.08 -2.05 25.03
C LEU A 12 -27.15 -1.91 23.85
N MET A 13 -26.94 -0.67 23.40
CA MET A 13 -25.92 -0.34 22.43
C MET A 13 -24.62 -0.70 23.15
N LEU A 14 -24.14 -1.92 22.96
CA LEU A 14 -22.87 -2.33 23.56
C LEU A 14 -21.76 -1.56 22.83
N PRO A 15 -20.65 -1.21 23.51
CA PRO A 15 -19.50 -0.65 22.80
C PRO A 15 -19.05 -1.62 21.70
N ILE A 16 -18.41 -1.09 20.65
CA ILE A 16 -17.82 -1.91 19.60
C ILE A 16 -16.94 -3.01 20.22
N SER A 17 -17.18 -4.25 19.80
CA SER A 17 -16.45 -5.39 20.34
C SER A 17 -15.02 -5.45 19.77
N ILE A 18 -14.10 -6.11 20.48
CA ILE A 18 -12.74 -6.34 19.97
C ILE A 18 -12.78 -7.15 18.68
N ALA A 19 -13.69 -8.13 18.58
CA ALA A 19 -13.87 -8.94 17.39
C ALA A 19 -14.32 -8.09 16.19
N GLU A 20 -15.36 -7.29 16.34
CA GLU A 20 -15.88 -6.42 15.27
C GLU A 20 -14.84 -5.39 14.80
N LEU A 21 -14.09 -4.79 15.73
CA LEU A 21 -12.97 -3.91 15.38
C LEU A 21 -11.86 -4.66 14.64
N SER A 22 -11.57 -5.90 15.03
CA SER A 22 -10.59 -6.75 14.36
C SER A 22 -11.04 -7.13 12.94
N ASP A 23 -12.31 -7.47 12.77
CA ASP A 23 -12.91 -7.78 11.47
C ASP A 23 -12.86 -6.56 10.54
N PHE A 24 -13.25 -5.39 11.05
CA PHE A 24 -13.16 -4.14 10.30
C PHE A 24 -11.70 -3.79 9.95
N LYS A 25 -10.76 -4.02 10.87
CA LYS A 25 -9.33 -3.86 10.59
C LYS A 25 -8.88 -4.78 9.45
N GLY A 26 -9.26 -6.06 9.48
CA GLY A 26 -8.98 -7.01 8.39
C GLY A 26 -9.57 -6.55 7.06
N LEU A 27 -10.82 -6.12 7.07
CA LEU A 27 -11.52 -5.58 5.91
C LEU A 27 -10.83 -4.31 5.37
N SER A 28 -10.40 -3.39 6.23
CA SER A 28 -9.70 -2.16 5.84
C SER A 28 -8.36 -2.40 5.15
N VAL A 29 -7.76 -3.58 5.39
CA VAL A 29 -6.49 -4.00 4.79
C VAL A 29 -6.73 -4.73 3.48
N ASN A 30 -7.65 -5.70 3.47
CA ASN A 30 -7.83 -6.60 2.33
C ASN A 30 -8.87 -6.11 1.30
N ASN A 31 -9.85 -5.31 1.73
CA ASN A 31 -10.90 -4.75 0.86
C ASN A 31 -11.27 -3.32 1.29
N PRO A 32 -10.40 -2.33 1.01
CA PRO A 32 -10.55 -0.97 1.52
C PRO A 32 -11.83 -0.28 1.04
N LYS A 33 -12.29 -0.54 -0.20
CA LYS A 33 -13.56 0.02 -0.69
C LYS A 33 -14.76 -0.51 0.09
N LYS A 34 -14.82 -1.83 0.34
CA LYS A 34 -15.88 -2.42 1.16
C LYS A 34 -15.83 -1.91 2.61
N ALA A 35 -14.63 -1.73 3.18
CA ALA A 35 -14.49 -1.13 4.50
C ALA A 35 -15.08 0.29 4.56
N LEU A 36 -14.94 1.10 3.51
CA LEU A 36 -15.51 2.44 3.46
C LEU A 36 -17.04 2.45 3.28
N ILE A 37 -17.62 1.38 2.74
CA ILE A 37 -19.08 1.19 2.71
C ILE A 37 -19.60 0.86 4.12
N GLU A 38 -18.90 0.01 4.87
CA GLU A 38 -19.30 -0.40 6.23
C GLU A 38 -19.04 0.67 7.30
N TYR A 39 -17.97 1.45 7.12
CA TYR A 39 -17.53 2.49 8.05
C TYR A 39 -18.65 3.44 8.54
N PRO A 40 -19.44 4.12 7.68
CA PRO A 40 -20.49 5.03 8.14
C PRO A 40 -21.59 4.33 8.94
N ILE A 41 -21.86 3.04 8.67
CA ILE A 41 -22.84 2.24 9.43
C ILE A 41 -22.33 2.04 10.86
N LEU A 42 -21.06 1.65 11.00
CA LEU A 42 -20.43 1.45 12.31
C LEU A 42 -20.29 2.76 13.09
N VAL A 43 -19.86 3.85 12.45
CA VAL A 43 -19.79 5.17 13.11
C VAL A 43 -21.16 5.62 13.59
N LYS A 44 -22.21 5.47 12.78
CA LYS A 44 -23.58 5.81 13.20
C LYS A 44 -24.05 4.95 14.37
N ARG A 45 -23.72 3.66 14.38
CA ARG A 45 -24.07 2.75 15.49
C ARG A 45 -23.39 3.18 16.79
N TYR A 46 -22.12 3.61 16.72
CA TYR A 46 -21.32 3.96 17.89
C TYR A 46 -21.17 5.46 18.15
N HIS A 47 -21.98 6.31 17.51
CA HIS A 47 -21.82 7.78 17.55
C HIS A 47 -21.82 8.37 18.98
N SER A 48 -22.60 7.77 19.88
CA SER A 48 -22.73 8.16 21.28
C SER A 48 -21.56 7.70 22.17
N TYR A 49 -20.68 6.84 21.66
CA TYR A 49 -19.53 6.34 22.40
C TYR A 49 -18.30 7.18 22.09
N ASN A 50 -17.58 7.56 23.14
CA ASN A 50 -16.24 8.10 23.03
C ASN A 50 -15.28 7.09 23.69
N THR A 51 -14.78 6.14 22.92
CA THR A 51 -13.90 5.08 23.41
C THR A 51 -12.70 4.91 22.48
N LYS A 52 -11.62 4.33 23.01
CA LYS A 52 -10.42 4.01 22.21
C LYS A 52 -10.76 3.13 21.01
N GLN A 53 -11.73 2.23 21.13
CA GLN A 53 -12.13 1.37 20.01
C GLN A 53 -12.84 2.13 18.89
N VAL A 54 -13.69 3.11 19.21
CA VAL A 54 -14.27 4.01 18.21
C VAL A 54 -13.18 4.84 17.54
N ALA A 55 -12.23 5.39 18.30
CA ALA A 55 -11.06 6.04 17.71
C ALA A 55 -10.32 5.10 16.74
N MET A 56 -10.09 3.84 17.11
CA MET A 56 -9.42 2.86 16.24
C MET A 56 -10.23 2.50 14.98
N LEU A 57 -11.56 2.55 15.03
CA LEU A 57 -12.40 2.46 13.84
C LEU A 57 -12.05 3.55 12.83
N HIS A 58 -11.99 4.82 13.27
CA HIS A 58 -11.59 5.95 12.42
C HIS A 58 -10.18 5.78 11.86
N TYR A 59 -9.22 5.34 12.68
CA TYR A 59 -7.84 5.09 12.25
C TYR A 59 -7.72 4.03 11.15
N HIS A 60 -8.49 2.94 11.24
CA HIS A 60 -8.53 1.89 10.22
C HIS A 60 -9.22 2.39 8.95
N ALA A 61 -10.32 3.13 9.08
CA ALA A 61 -11.01 3.76 7.95
C ALA A 61 -10.13 4.80 7.23
N LEU A 62 -9.35 5.61 7.96
CA LEU A 62 -8.38 6.56 7.38
C LEU A 62 -7.39 5.83 6.47
N SER A 63 -6.93 4.66 6.90
CA SER A 63 -6.02 3.82 6.10
C SER A 63 -6.70 3.23 4.87
N ALA A 64 -7.96 2.81 4.99
CA ALA A 64 -8.76 2.32 3.86
C ALA A 64 -9.01 3.43 2.84
N ALA A 65 -9.38 4.64 3.28
CA ALA A 65 -9.61 5.80 2.42
C ALA A 65 -8.37 6.16 1.61
N ALA A 66 -7.19 6.20 2.25
CA ALA A 66 -5.94 6.46 1.54
C ALA A 66 -5.60 5.38 0.49
N ARG A 67 -5.84 4.09 0.79
CA ARG A 67 -5.60 2.99 -0.15
C ARG A 67 -6.58 2.98 -1.33
N ALA A 68 -7.85 3.28 -1.05
CA ALA A 68 -8.89 3.38 -2.06
C ALA A 68 -8.79 4.69 -2.88
N LYS A 69 -7.94 5.63 -2.47
CA LYS A 69 -7.81 6.99 -3.02
C LYS A 69 -9.11 7.80 -2.94
N GLU A 70 -9.89 7.54 -1.89
CA GLU A 70 -11.15 8.25 -1.58
C GLU A 70 -10.85 9.50 -0.75
N TRP A 71 -10.27 10.52 -1.40
CA TRP A 71 -9.69 11.68 -0.69
C TRP A 71 -10.69 12.53 0.09
N PRO A 72 -11.92 12.81 -0.39
CA PRO A 72 -12.91 13.51 0.42
C PRO A 72 -13.25 12.75 1.71
N VAL A 73 -13.37 11.41 1.62
CA VAL A 73 -13.61 10.55 2.78
C VAL A 73 -12.40 10.56 3.73
N PHE A 74 -11.19 10.51 3.18
CA PHE A 74 -9.96 10.60 3.95
C PHE A 74 -9.90 11.89 4.79
N LEU A 75 -10.22 13.04 4.18
CA LEU A 75 -10.20 14.33 4.86
C LEU A 75 -11.25 14.40 5.98
N ASN A 76 -12.49 13.96 5.70
CA ASN A 76 -13.53 13.95 6.72
C ASN A 76 -13.17 13.06 7.92
N ILE A 77 -12.55 11.90 7.68
CA ILE A 77 -12.08 11.02 8.77
C ILE A 77 -10.95 11.68 9.55
N LEU A 78 -10.04 12.37 8.87
CA LEU A 78 -8.91 13.04 9.50
C LEU A 78 -9.37 14.21 10.39
N ASP A 79 -10.35 14.99 9.93
CA ASP A 79 -10.96 16.06 10.73
C ASP A 79 -11.63 15.50 11.99
N GLU A 80 -12.35 14.38 11.89
CA GLU A 80 -12.95 13.70 13.04
C GLU A 80 -11.87 13.20 14.02
N ILE A 81 -10.75 12.67 13.53
CA ILE A 81 -9.59 12.26 14.36
C ILE A 81 -8.98 13.46 15.10
N PHE A 82 -8.95 14.63 14.49
CA PHE A 82 -8.43 15.86 15.09
C PHE A 82 -9.43 16.59 15.99
N SER A 83 -10.70 16.16 16.00
CA SER A 83 -11.72 16.74 16.89
C SER A 83 -11.33 16.61 18.36
N GLU A 84 -11.78 17.55 19.19
CA GLU A 84 -11.57 17.50 20.64
C GLU A 84 -12.06 16.18 21.25
N LYS A 85 -13.12 15.61 20.68
CA LYS A 85 -13.71 14.33 21.11
C LYS A 85 -12.71 13.18 21.02
N LEU A 86 -12.03 13.02 19.88
CA LEU A 86 -11.17 11.85 19.62
C LEU A 86 -9.68 12.10 19.86
N ARG A 87 -9.24 13.37 19.85
CA ARG A 87 -7.84 13.76 19.99
C ARG A 87 -7.15 13.12 21.20
N VAL A 88 -7.87 12.99 22.33
CA VAL A 88 -7.37 12.37 23.57
C VAL A 88 -6.84 10.94 23.37
N TYR A 89 -7.36 10.19 22.40
CA TYR A 89 -6.91 8.82 22.11
C TYR A 89 -5.71 8.77 21.16
N PHE A 90 -5.38 9.88 20.50
CA PHE A 90 -4.36 9.94 19.47
C PHE A 90 -3.16 10.80 19.82
N ASP A 91 -3.17 11.55 20.92
CA ASP A 91 -2.00 12.35 21.32
C ASP A 91 -0.75 11.48 21.55
N GLN A 92 -0.92 10.25 22.06
CA GLN A 92 0.16 9.26 22.17
C GLN A 92 0.45 8.50 20.85
N GLU A 93 -0.45 8.58 19.88
CA GLU A 93 -0.36 7.91 18.56
C GLU A 93 -0.10 8.91 17.42
N ARG A 94 0.37 10.13 17.76
CA ARG A 94 0.57 11.24 16.81
C ARG A 94 1.48 10.86 15.65
N LEU A 95 2.53 10.06 15.92
CA LEU A 95 3.46 9.57 14.91
C LEU A 95 2.75 8.68 13.89
N GLN A 96 1.85 7.82 14.35
CA GLN A 96 1.12 6.88 13.54
C GLN A 96 0.17 7.63 12.59
N ILE A 97 -0.48 8.70 13.05
CA ILE A 97 -1.31 9.53 12.18
C ILE A 97 -0.48 10.34 11.20
N LEU A 98 0.58 11.03 11.66
CA LEU A 98 1.48 11.78 10.77
C LEU A 98 2.10 10.88 9.70
N SER A 99 2.49 9.65 10.05
CA SER A 99 2.95 8.64 9.11
C SER A 99 1.87 8.26 8.10
N LYS A 100 0.59 8.16 8.49
CA LYS A 100 -0.51 7.88 7.54
C LYS A 100 -0.80 9.05 6.61
N VAL A 101 -0.72 10.27 7.12
CA VAL A 101 -0.84 11.49 6.31
C VAL A 101 0.29 11.54 5.27
N GLY A 102 1.53 11.23 5.68
CA GLY A 102 2.66 11.08 4.76
C GLY A 102 2.42 9.99 3.69
N VAL A 103 1.83 8.85 4.08
CA VAL A 103 1.44 7.80 3.13
C VAL A 103 0.36 8.29 2.16
N ALA A 104 -0.63 9.04 2.63
CA ALA A 104 -1.68 9.60 1.80
C ALA A 104 -1.10 10.55 0.74
N TYR A 105 -0.24 11.51 1.13
CA TYR A 105 0.46 12.36 0.17
C TYR A 105 1.27 11.55 -0.84
N ARG A 106 1.99 10.52 -0.40
CA ARG A 106 2.78 9.66 -1.29
C ARG A 106 1.89 8.95 -2.31
N VAL A 107 0.79 8.32 -1.86
CA VAL A 107 -0.16 7.64 -2.75
C VAL A 107 -0.86 8.64 -3.68
N ASN A 108 -0.99 9.88 -3.24
CA ASN A 108 -1.55 10.98 -4.02
C ASN A 108 -0.53 11.69 -4.94
N GLY A 109 0.76 11.34 -4.87
CA GLY A 109 1.82 11.95 -5.68
C GLY A 109 2.44 13.25 -5.18
N GLN A 110 2.02 13.72 -4.01
CA GLN A 110 2.56 14.90 -3.37
C GLN A 110 3.83 14.54 -2.57
N LEU A 111 4.87 14.12 -3.29
CA LEU A 111 6.06 13.49 -2.71
C LEU A 111 6.83 14.44 -1.76
N GLU A 112 6.91 15.73 -2.08
CA GLU A 112 7.54 16.72 -1.21
C GLU A 112 6.75 16.92 0.10
N GLN A 113 5.41 16.94 0.03
CA GLN A 113 4.56 16.98 1.23
C GLN A 113 4.73 15.70 2.05
N ALA A 114 4.77 14.53 1.40
CA ALA A 114 5.04 13.26 2.08
C ALA A 114 6.38 13.32 2.85
N LYS A 115 7.45 13.81 2.20
CA LYS A 115 8.77 14.00 2.80
C LYS A 115 8.73 14.90 4.03
N LYS A 116 8.09 16.09 3.93
CA LYS A 116 7.94 17.02 5.06
C LYS A 116 7.20 16.38 6.24
N HIS A 117 6.13 15.63 5.98
CA HIS A 117 5.35 14.97 7.03
C HIS A 117 6.12 13.84 7.71
N TYR A 118 6.89 13.04 6.96
CA TYR A 118 7.78 12.05 7.57
C TYR A 118 8.88 12.71 8.39
N GLN A 119 9.52 13.77 7.87
CA GLN A 119 10.52 14.56 8.61
C GLN A 119 9.98 15.08 9.94
N CYS A 120 8.74 15.57 9.95
CA CYS A 120 8.14 15.96 11.21
C CYS A 120 7.90 14.76 12.15
N ALA A 121 7.37 13.65 11.61
CA ALA A 121 7.13 12.45 12.41
C ALA A 121 8.43 11.90 13.06
N PHE A 122 9.60 12.08 12.43
CA PHE A 122 10.90 11.67 13.01
C PHE A 122 11.18 12.36 14.35
N SER A 123 10.81 13.64 14.50
CA SER A 123 10.99 14.36 15.78
C SER A 123 10.17 13.77 16.93
N SER A 124 9.16 12.95 16.60
CA SER A 124 8.25 12.32 17.57
C SER A 124 8.53 10.84 17.78
N ALA A 125 9.48 10.24 17.06
CA ALA A 125 9.79 8.82 17.19
C ALA A 125 10.55 8.55 18.49
N THR A 126 10.05 7.61 19.29
CA THR A 126 10.58 7.30 20.62
C THR A 126 11.28 5.94 20.71
N ASN A 127 11.09 5.09 19.70
CA ASN A 127 11.67 3.75 19.66
C ASN A 127 12.14 3.34 18.26
N ASN A 128 12.92 2.25 18.21
CA ASN A 128 13.52 1.76 16.97
C ASN A 128 12.50 1.28 15.93
N ILE A 129 11.34 0.78 16.34
CA ILE A 129 10.31 0.28 15.42
C ILE A 129 9.64 1.46 14.70
N GLU A 130 9.28 2.51 15.43
CA GLU A 130 8.75 3.75 14.88
C GLU A 130 9.74 4.41 13.91
N LEU A 131 11.01 4.52 14.34
CA LEU A 131 12.06 5.07 13.51
C LEU A 131 12.23 4.28 12.21
N ALA A 132 12.26 2.94 12.31
CA ALA A 132 12.36 2.07 11.15
C ALA A 132 11.16 2.21 10.19
N GLN A 133 9.94 2.28 10.72
CA GLN A 133 8.75 2.48 9.90
C GLN A 133 8.82 3.81 9.11
N LEU A 134 9.29 4.89 9.75
CA LEU A 134 9.47 6.18 9.10
C LEU A 134 10.58 6.12 8.03
N LYS A 135 11.73 5.49 8.34
CA LYS A 135 12.83 5.29 7.38
C LYS A 135 12.37 4.51 6.14
N VAL A 136 11.64 3.41 6.34
CA VAL A 136 11.06 2.60 5.25
C VAL A 136 10.13 3.46 4.39
N ASN A 137 9.23 4.23 5.01
CA ASN A 137 8.30 5.08 4.29
C ASN A 137 8.98 6.22 3.52
N GLN A 138 10.00 6.84 4.11
CA GLN A 138 10.77 7.91 3.48
C GLN A 138 11.68 7.39 2.37
N ALA A 139 12.24 6.17 2.50
CA ALA A 139 13.02 5.54 1.44
C ALA A 139 12.17 5.34 0.17
N ILE A 140 10.89 4.99 0.31
CA ILE A 140 9.97 4.93 -0.85
C ILE A 140 9.85 6.31 -1.51
N VAL A 141 9.74 7.39 -0.72
CA VAL A 141 9.64 8.75 -1.28
C VAL A 141 10.92 9.12 -2.03
N PHE A 142 12.10 8.87 -1.47
CA PHE A 142 13.36 9.12 -2.17
C PHE A 142 13.46 8.33 -3.48
N ARG A 143 13.05 7.06 -3.48
CA ARG A 143 13.00 6.25 -4.71
C ARG A 143 12.07 6.89 -5.76
N LEU A 144 10.88 7.34 -5.35
CA LEU A 144 9.92 7.97 -6.26
C LEU A 144 10.34 9.38 -6.72
N LEU A 145 11.26 10.03 -5.99
CA LEU A 145 11.94 11.27 -6.38
C LEU A 145 13.23 11.02 -7.18
N ASP A 146 13.38 9.81 -7.74
CA ASP A 146 14.54 9.37 -8.52
C ASP A 146 15.89 9.52 -7.77
N GLN A 147 15.86 9.28 -6.46
CA GLN A 147 17.04 9.28 -5.58
C GLN A 147 17.26 7.88 -4.96
N PRO A 148 17.47 6.83 -5.78
CA PRO A 148 17.57 5.45 -5.29
C PRO A 148 18.77 5.21 -4.36
N ALA A 149 19.87 5.96 -4.52
CA ALA A 149 21.03 5.86 -3.63
C ALA A 149 20.69 6.29 -2.19
N LEU A 150 20.01 7.43 -2.03
CA LEU A 150 19.54 7.91 -0.72
C LEU A 150 18.48 6.97 -0.13
N ALA A 151 17.57 6.46 -0.97
CA ALA A 151 16.60 5.46 -0.57
C ALA A 151 17.28 4.21 -0.01
N PHE A 152 18.32 3.71 -0.69
CA PHE A 152 19.07 2.53 -0.30
C PHE A 152 19.82 2.75 1.01
N GLN A 153 20.59 3.84 1.13
CA GLN A 153 21.32 4.18 2.35
C GLN A 153 20.39 4.31 3.56
N LEU A 154 19.25 4.97 3.39
CA LEU A 154 18.28 5.14 4.46
C LEU A 154 17.70 3.79 4.89
N LEU A 155 17.35 2.93 3.93
CA LEU A 155 16.76 1.63 4.20
C LEU A 155 17.75 0.70 4.90
N GLU A 156 18.99 0.59 4.42
CA GLU A 156 20.00 -0.31 5.02
C GLU A 156 20.46 0.15 6.42
N SER A 157 20.14 1.38 6.83
CA SER A 157 20.36 1.85 8.21
C SER A 157 19.31 1.34 9.22
N VAL A 158 18.35 0.52 8.78
CA VAL A 158 17.32 -0.08 9.62
C VAL A 158 17.82 -1.41 10.17
N ASP A 159 17.83 -1.52 11.51
CA ASP A 159 18.05 -2.80 12.20
C ASP A 159 16.81 -3.68 12.04
N ILE A 160 16.86 -4.56 11.03
CA ILE A 160 15.71 -5.38 10.65
C ILE A 160 15.29 -6.36 11.75
N ASP A 161 16.22 -6.85 12.57
CA ASP A 161 15.93 -7.93 13.52
C ASP A 161 14.99 -7.47 14.64
N LYS A 162 15.06 -6.18 14.99
CA LYS A 162 14.21 -5.53 16.00
C LYS A 162 12.80 -5.19 15.52
N LEU A 163 12.47 -5.45 14.26
CA LEU A 163 11.18 -5.07 13.69
C LEU A 163 10.11 -6.15 13.92
N SER A 164 8.86 -5.70 14.06
CA SER A 164 7.70 -6.59 13.97
C SER A 164 7.58 -7.21 12.57
N GLU A 165 6.99 -8.39 12.44
CA GLU A 165 6.82 -9.07 11.15
C GLU A 165 6.14 -8.19 10.11
N ARG A 166 5.15 -7.41 10.52
CA ARG A 166 4.47 -6.45 9.65
C ARG A 166 5.42 -5.40 9.07
N VAL A 167 6.30 -4.83 9.89
CA VAL A 167 7.26 -3.82 9.42
C VAL A 167 8.37 -4.50 8.60
N LYS A 168 8.79 -5.71 8.97
CA LYS A 168 9.72 -6.55 8.16
C LYS A 168 9.17 -6.81 6.76
N ALA A 169 7.88 -7.13 6.63
CA ALA A 169 7.25 -7.37 5.32
C ALA A 169 7.34 -6.12 4.44
N GLY A 170 7.00 -4.95 4.99
CA GLY A 170 7.14 -3.66 4.31
C GLY A 170 8.58 -3.36 3.92
N TYR A 171 9.54 -3.56 4.83
CA TYR A 171 10.97 -3.38 4.56
C TYR A 171 11.42 -4.19 3.34
N TRP A 172 11.09 -5.48 3.29
CA TRP A 172 11.49 -6.35 2.19
C TRP A 172 10.89 -5.95 0.85
N VAL A 173 9.64 -5.48 0.82
CA VAL A 173 9.05 -4.89 -0.40
C VAL A 173 9.82 -3.67 -0.87
N VAL A 174 10.12 -2.73 0.04
CA VAL A 174 10.84 -1.50 -0.34
C VAL A 174 12.24 -1.82 -0.83
N ARG A 175 12.92 -2.77 -0.18
CA ARG A 175 14.23 -3.24 -0.62
C ARG A 175 14.17 -3.83 -2.02
N GLY A 176 13.18 -4.67 -2.31
CA GLY A 176 12.95 -5.21 -3.65
C GLY A 176 12.68 -4.12 -4.69
N ASN A 177 11.82 -3.15 -4.37
CA ASN A 177 11.49 -2.03 -5.25
C ASN A 177 12.71 -1.11 -5.53
N ILE A 178 13.60 -0.93 -4.55
CA ILE A 178 14.85 -0.21 -4.78
C ILE A 178 15.76 -1.04 -5.67
N LYS A 179 16.02 -2.30 -5.32
CA LYS A 179 16.92 -3.19 -6.09
C LYS A 179 16.48 -3.36 -7.55
N GLN A 180 15.19 -3.51 -7.83
CA GLN A 180 14.69 -3.57 -9.22
C GLN A 180 14.96 -2.26 -9.97
N SER A 181 14.76 -1.10 -9.32
CA SER A 181 14.93 0.22 -9.97
C SER A 181 16.37 0.51 -10.38
N ILE A 182 17.33 -0.15 -9.73
CA ILE A 182 18.76 -0.07 -10.05
C ILE A 182 19.28 -1.34 -10.76
N GLY A 183 18.41 -2.19 -11.29
CA GLY A 183 18.76 -3.33 -12.14
C GLY A 183 19.25 -4.60 -11.43
N TYR A 184 19.23 -4.65 -10.10
CA TYR A 184 19.62 -5.84 -9.31
C TYR A 184 18.42 -6.80 -9.15
N PHE A 185 17.98 -7.40 -10.25
CA PHE A 185 16.72 -8.17 -10.29
C PHE A 185 16.73 -9.44 -9.45
N LYS A 186 17.86 -10.16 -9.35
CA LYS A 186 17.96 -11.37 -8.52
C LYS A 186 17.84 -11.05 -7.04
N GLU A 187 18.48 -9.98 -6.58
CA GLU A 187 18.39 -9.51 -5.20
C GLU A 187 17.01 -8.89 -4.89
N ALA A 188 16.39 -8.27 -5.90
CA ALA A 188 15.00 -7.81 -5.80
C ALA A 188 14.05 -9.00 -5.59
N LEU A 189 14.21 -10.06 -6.38
CA LEU A 189 13.44 -11.30 -6.27
C LEU A 189 13.55 -11.90 -4.86
N VAL A 190 14.76 -12.10 -4.34
CA VAL A 190 14.98 -12.59 -2.96
C VAL A 190 14.26 -11.71 -1.93
N SER A 191 14.26 -10.40 -2.13
CA SER A 191 13.58 -9.47 -1.23
C SER A 191 12.06 -9.64 -1.31
N PHE A 192 11.48 -9.74 -2.50
CA PHE A 192 10.05 -9.95 -2.66
C PHE A 192 9.57 -11.31 -2.15
N GLU A 193 10.34 -12.39 -2.32
CA GLU A 193 9.98 -13.70 -1.75
C GLU A 193 9.95 -13.68 -0.21
N ARG A 194 10.85 -12.92 0.43
CA ARG A 194 10.80 -12.72 1.89
C ARG A 194 9.56 -11.93 2.30
N ALA A 195 9.19 -10.90 1.55
CA ALA A 195 7.97 -10.14 1.80
C ALA A 195 6.70 -10.98 1.62
N HIS A 196 6.65 -11.81 0.56
CA HIS A 196 5.53 -12.70 0.26
C HIS A 196 5.23 -13.65 1.42
N LYS A 197 6.26 -14.35 1.93
CA LYS A 197 6.14 -15.25 3.09
C LYS A 197 5.59 -14.53 4.32
N LEU A 198 6.07 -13.32 4.60
CA LEU A 198 5.60 -12.54 5.75
C LEU A 198 4.14 -12.10 5.58
N TYR A 199 3.73 -11.64 4.39
CA TYR A 199 2.33 -11.24 4.17
C TYR A 199 1.37 -12.43 4.20
N LEU A 200 1.83 -13.61 3.80
CA LEU A 200 1.07 -14.85 3.97
C LEU A 200 0.81 -15.15 5.46
N ASN A 201 1.85 -15.06 6.30
CA ASN A 201 1.75 -15.29 7.75
C ASN A 201 0.86 -14.25 8.45
N LEU A 202 0.84 -13.01 7.93
CA LEU A 202 0.06 -11.89 8.47
C LEU A 202 -1.40 -11.85 7.97
N ASP A 203 -1.82 -12.80 7.14
CA ASP A 203 -3.13 -12.83 6.48
C ASP A 203 -3.47 -11.55 5.69
N ASN A 204 -2.44 -10.87 5.17
CA ASN A 204 -2.60 -9.67 4.35
C ASN A 204 -2.62 -10.05 2.87
N ARG A 205 -3.75 -10.59 2.43
CA ARG A 205 -3.94 -11.16 1.09
C ARG A 205 -3.76 -10.13 -0.02
N SER A 206 -4.20 -8.89 0.18
CA SER A 206 -4.01 -7.84 -0.81
C SER A 206 -2.52 -7.52 -1.04
N ALA A 207 -1.73 -7.42 0.04
CA ALA A 207 -0.30 -7.21 -0.08
C ALA A 207 0.44 -8.45 -0.61
N GLU A 208 0.01 -9.67 -0.23
CA GLU A 208 0.55 -10.92 -0.78
C GLU A 208 0.42 -10.95 -2.30
N VAL A 209 -0.78 -10.72 -2.84
CA VAL A 209 -1.06 -10.69 -4.28
C VAL A 209 -0.25 -9.59 -4.99
N GLY A 210 -0.18 -8.39 -4.41
CA GLY A 210 0.62 -7.30 -4.96
C GLY A 210 2.12 -7.65 -5.04
N VAL A 211 2.66 -8.29 -4.00
CA VAL A 211 4.06 -8.76 -3.99
C VAL A 211 4.26 -9.91 -4.97
N THR A 212 3.30 -10.81 -5.14
CA THR A 212 3.37 -11.84 -6.18
C THR A 212 3.50 -11.21 -7.57
N GLY A 213 2.75 -10.14 -7.87
CA GLY A 213 2.93 -9.39 -9.12
C GLY A 213 4.35 -8.86 -9.30
N ASN A 214 4.97 -8.33 -8.23
CA ASN A 214 6.37 -7.90 -8.26
C ASN A 214 7.34 -9.09 -8.49
N ILE A 215 7.11 -10.23 -7.83
CA ILE A 215 7.90 -11.46 -8.01
C ILE A 215 7.88 -11.88 -9.48
N LEU A 216 6.70 -11.98 -10.09
CA LEU A 216 6.56 -12.35 -11.50
C LEU A 216 7.33 -11.38 -12.41
N SER A 217 7.15 -10.09 -12.15
CA SER A 217 7.77 -9.03 -12.94
C SER A 217 9.31 -9.08 -12.89
N VAL A 218 9.90 -9.22 -11.70
CA VAL A 218 11.36 -9.32 -11.59
C VAL A 218 11.90 -10.69 -11.98
N ALA A 219 11.12 -11.76 -11.85
CA ALA A 219 11.52 -13.08 -12.34
C ALA A 219 11.73 -13.06 -13.85
N LEU A 220 10.84 -12.42 -14.61
CA LEU A 220 11.05 -12.22 -16.05
C LEU A 220 12.29 -11.34 -16.32
N ALA A 221 12.44 -10.20 -15.64
CA ALA A 221 13.62 -9.36 -15.82
C ALA A 221 14.95 -10.09 -15.50
N ALA A 222 14.94 -11.00 -14.52
CA ALA A 222 16.07 -11.84 -14.12
C ALA A 222 16.24 -13.11 -14.96
N ASN A 223 15.38 -13.37 -15.95
CA ASN A 223 15.31 -14.60 -16.74
C ASN A 223 15.10 -15.88 -15.90
N GLU A 224 14.32 -15.78 -14.83
CA GLU A 224 13.98 -16.89 -13.93
C GLU A 224 12.57 -17.45 -14.26
N LEU A 225 12.39 -17.95 -15.50
CA LEU A 225 11.09 -18.40 -16.02
C LEU A 225 10.40 -19.47 -15.14
N LYS A 226 11.18 -20.35 -14.52
CA LYS A 226 10.64 -21.37 -13.60
C LYS A 226 9.95 -20.75 -12.38
N ILE A 227 10.53 -19.67 -11.84
CA ILE A 227 9.96 -18.94 -10.71
C ILE A 227 8.70 -18.21 -11.16
N PHE A 228 8.73 -17.60 -12.35
CA PHE A 228 7.54 -16.99 -12.95
C PHE A 228 6.38 -17.99 -13.02
N GLU A 229 6.58 -19.16 -13.62
CA GLU A 229 5.55 -20.20 -13.75
C GLU A 229 4.99 -20.65 -12.39
N GLN A 230 5.87 -20.84 -11.40
CA GLN A 230 5.49 -21.26 -10.06
C GLN A 230 4.54 -20.25 -9.38
N TYR A 231 4.87 -18.97 -9.41
CA TYR A 231 4.06 -17.93 -8.75
C TYR A 231 2.84 -17.50 -9.57
N ARG A 232 2.83 -17.75 -10.89
CA ARG A 232 1.72 -17.37 -11.78
C ARG A 232 0.50 -18.26 -11.60
N GLN A 233 0.72 -19.51 -11.19
CA GLN A 233 -0.33 -20.53 -11.03
C GLN A 233 -1.39 -20.08 -10.02
N GLY A 234 -2.65 -20.04 -10.47
CA GLY A 234 -3.80 -19.71 -9.62
C GLY A 234 -3.88 -18.26 -9.16
N LEU A 235 -3.06 -17.35 -9.72
CA LEU A 235 -3.03 -15.95 -9.30
C LEU A 235 -4.28 -15.17 -9.73
N ASP A 236 -4.94 -15.54 -10.83
CA ASP A 236 -6.07 -14.77 -11.37
C ASP A 236 -7.25 -14.66 -10.40
N SER A 237 -7.58 -15.74 -9.70
CA SER A 237 -8.68 -15.74 -8.71
C SER A 237 -8.36 -14.82 -7.55
N LYS A 238 -7.15 -14.91 -7.00
CA LYS A 238 -6.67 -14.03 -5.93
C LYS A 238 -6.59 -12.57 -6.38
N ALA A 239 -6.10 -12.31 -7.58
CA ALA A 239 -6.02 -10.97 -8.16
C ALA A 239 -7.41 -10.35 -8.33
N ARG A 240 -8.38 -11.12 -8.86
CA ARG A 240 -9.78 -10.67 -8.96
C ARG A 240 -10.38 -10.29 -7.62
N GLU A 241 -10.05 -11.01 -6.56
CA GLU A 241 -10.61 -10.75 -5.23
C GLU A 241 -9.92 -9.59 -4.50
N TYR A 242 -8.58 -9.56 -4.50
CA TYR A 242 -7.81 -8.71 -3.60
C TYR A 242 -7.01 -7.59 -4.29
N TYR A 243 -6.77 -7.69 -5.59
CA TYR A 243 -6.00 -6.69 -6.33
C TYR A 243 -6.34 -6.62 -7.84
N PRO A 244 -7.58 -6.22 -8.20
CA PRO A 244 -8.08 -6.37 -9.58
C PRO A 244 -7.28 -5.62 -10.65
N GLN A 245 -6.66 -4.49 -10.28
CA GLN A 245 -5.78 -3.74 -11.19
C GLN A 245 -4.55 -4.54 -11.66
N LEU A 246 -4.20 -5.63 -10.98
CA LEU A 246 -3.10 -6.49 -11.38
C LEU A 246 -3.43 -7.30 -12.64
N LEU A 247 -4.70 -7.59 -12.92
CA LEU A 247 -5.11 -8.54 -13.97
C LEU A 247 -4.60 -8.15 -15.37
N ALA A 248 -4.77 -6.89 -15.77
CA ALA A 248 -4.25 -6.41 -17.05
C ALA A 248 -2.71 -6.49 -17.09
N TYR A 249 -2.05 -6.27 -15.96
CA TYR A 249 -0.60 -6.43 -15.88
C TYR A 249 -0.15 -7.90 -15.90
N LEU A 250 -0.97 -8.85 -15.42
CA LEU A 250 -0.68 -10.28 -15.61
C LEU A 250 -0.68 -10.66 -17.08
N GLU A 251 -1.57 -10.09 -17.89
CA GLU A 251 -1.57 -10.29 -19.35
C GLU A 251 -0.29 -9.78 -20.00
N TRP A 252 0.21 -8.60 -19.59
CA TRP A 252 1.53 -8.11 -20.00
C TRP A 252 2.62 -9.14 -19.68
N LEU A 253 2.64 -9.65 -18.44
CA LEU A 253 3.66 -10.60 -18.00
C LEU A 253 3.54 -11.95 -18.72
N ASP A 254 2.33 -12.41 -19.03
CA ASP A 254 2.09 -13.64 -19.78
C ASP A 254 2.58 -13.52 -21.24
N ILE A 255 2.36 -12.36 -21.87
CA ILE A 255 2.90 -12.04 -23.21
C ILE A 255 4.43 -12.05 -23.18
N MET A 256 5.05 -11.39 -22.19
CA MET A 256 6.51 -11.40 -22.02
C MET A 256 7.03 -12.83 -21.86
N ALA A 257 6.46 -13.63 -20.95
CA ALA A 257 6.87 -15.00 -20.72
C ALA A 257 6.72 -15.89 -21.96
N TYR A 258 5.64 -15.71 -22.72
CA TYR A 258 5.43 -16.40 -24.00
C TYR A 258 6.51 -16.03 -25.01
N SER A 259 6.75 -14.73 -25.20
CA SER A 259 7.75 -14.23 -26.15
C SER A 259 9.17 -14.66 -25.80
N TYR A 260 9.49 -14.81 -24.52
CA TYR A 260 10.79 -15.32 -24.07
C TYR A 260 11.00 -16.76 -24.52
N LYS A 261 9.98 -17.60 -24.33
CA LYS A 261 10.02 -19.01 -24.74
C LYS A 261 10.07 -19.17 -26.26
N ALA A 262 9.37 -18.29 -26.97
CA ALA A 262 9.33 -18.29 -28.43
C ALA A 262 10.56 -17.64 -29.09
N GLY A 263 11.37 -16.89 -28.32
CA GLY A 263 12.47 -16.08 -28.84
C GLY A 263 12.02 -14.98 -29.81
N SER A 264 10.74 -14.62 -29.80
CA SER A 264 10.17 -13.63 -30.72
C SER A 264 8.89 -13.01 -30.17
N LEU A 265 8.63 -11.77 -30.58
CA LEU A 265 7.39 -11.04 -30.31
C LEU A 265 6.53 -11.02 -31.58
N ASN A 266 5.33 -11.59 -31.52
CA ASN A 266 4.41 -11.55 -32.66
C ASN A 266 3.73 -10.17 -32.78
N ALA A 267 3.26 -9.82 -33.98
CA ALA A 267 2.67 -8.51 -34.27
C ALA A 267 1.43 -8.17 -33.42
N VAL A 268 0.60 -9.16 -33.08
CA VAL A 268 -0.60 -8.95 -32.25
C VAL A 268 -0.19 -8.56 -30.82
N HIS A 269 0.75 -9.29 -30.24
CA HIS A 269 1.30 -8.99 -28.93
C HIS A 269 2.04 -7.65 -28.93
N GLN A 270 2.83 -7.35 -29.96
CA GLN A 270 3.52 -6.07 -30.07
C GLN A 270 2.54 -4.89 -30.04
N GLN A 271 1.46 -4.98 -30.81
CA GLN A 271 0.43 -3.94 -30.83
C GLN A 271 -0.24 -3.79 -29.45
N TRP A 272 -0.60 -4.91 -28.81
CA TRP A 272 -1.19 -4.89 -27.47
C TRP A 272 -0.25 -4.24 -26.45
N LEU A 273 1.04 -4.61 -26.44
CA LEU A 273 2.03 -4.04 -25.52
C LEU A 273 2.17 -2.54 -25.73
N LYS A 274 2.23 -2.08 -26.99
CA LYS A 274 2.30 -0.66 -27.35
C LYS A 274 1.11 0.14 -26.81
N GLU A 275 -0.09 -0.43 -26.84
CA GLU A 275 -1.31 0.23 -26.34
C GLU A 275 -1.34 0.33 -24.80
N HIS A 276 -0.65 -0.56 -24.08
CA HIS A 276 -0.76 -0.68 -22.63
C HIS A 276 0.48 -0.21 -21.85
N VAL A 277 1.65 -0.12 -22.50
CA VAL A 277 2.93 0.20 -21.84
C VAL A 277 2.89 1.49 -21.04
N VAL A 278 2.33 2.57 -21.59
CA VAL A 278 2.21 3.87 -20.92
C VAL A 278 1.36 3.74 -19.66
N THR A 279 0.21 3.06 -19.75
CA THR A 279 -0.68 2.83 -18.62
C THR A 279 0.02 2.06 -17.50
N PHE A 280 0.80 1.03 -17.82
CA PHE A 280 1.52 0.27 -16.79
C PHE A 280 2.66 1.06 -16.14
N VAL A 281 3.39 1.87 -16.92
CA VAL A 281 4.39 2.80 -16.38
C VAL A 281 3.72 3.82 -15.45
N GLU A 282 2.59 4.39 -15.86
CA GLU A 282 1.80 5.33 -15.05
C GLU A 282 1.28 4.72 -13.75
N LEU A 283 0.94 3.42 -13.76
CA LEU A 283 0.51 2.65 -12.59
C LEU A 283 1.68 2.21 -11.68
N GLY A 284 2.92 2.45 -12.09
CA GLY A 284 4.12 2.17 -11.31
C GLY A 284 4.74 0.79 -11.53
N PHE A 285 4.39 0.09 -12.62
CA PHE A 285 4.99 -1.21 -12.98
C PHE A 285 6.26 -1.07 -13.85
N GLY A 286 6.68 0.16 -14.17
CA GLY A 286 7.69 0.44 -15.18
C GLY A 286 9.13 0.05 -14.87
N ASP A 287 9.49 -0.26 -13.62
CA ASP A 287 10.90 -0.43 -13.21
C ASP A 287 11.59 -1.63 -13.87
N SER A 288 10.88 -2.75 -14.01
CA SER A 288 11.39 -4.00 -14.60
C SER A 288 11.05 -4.14 -16.08
N MET A 289 10.08 -3.37 -16.60
CA MET A 289 9.59 -3.49 -17.98
C MET A 289 10.68 -3.20 -19.03
N VAL A 290 11.61 -2.28 -18.77
CA VAL A 290 12.74 -2.01 -19.70
C VAL A 290 13.59 -3.26 -19.88
N ALA A 291 13.97 -3.90 -18.77
CA ALA A 291 14.74 -5.15 -18.82
C ALA A 291 13.92 -6.28 -19.46
N GLN A 292 12.60 -6.27 -19.25
CA GLN A 292 11.74 -7.28 -19.84
C GLN A 292 11.72 -7.19 -21.37
N LEU A 293 11.50 -5.98 -21.89
CA LEU A 293 11.44 -5.67 -23.32
C LEU A 293 12.79 -5.91 -24.01
N LYS A 294 13.89 -5.65 -23.30
CA LYS A 294 15.24 -5.93 -23.80
C LYS A 294 15.49 -7.39 -24.14
N HIS A 295 14.94 -8.32 -23.36
CA HIS A 295 15.10 -9.75 -23.65
C HIS A 295 14.38 -10.21 -24.93
N ILE A 296 13.49 -9.39 -25.49
CA ILE A 296 12.74 -9.67 -26.73
C ILE A 296 12.99 -8.63 -27.81
N GLU A 297 14.06 -7.83 -27.67
CA GLU A 297 14.46 -6.80 -28.65
C GLU A 297 13.34 -5.78 -28.96
N ALA A 298 12.56 -5.40 -27.95
CA ALA A 298 11.41 -4.50 -28.07
C ALA A 298 11.51 -3.27 -27.16
N GLU A 299 12.73 -2.81 -26.85
CA GLU A 299 12.95 -1.64 -25.99
C GLU A 299 12.32 -0.35 -26.53
N ASP A 300 12.13 -0.27 -27.85
CA ASP A 300 11.46 0.85 -28.54
C ASP A 300 10.00 1.04 -28.10
N LEU A 301 9.38 0.00 -27.52
CA LEU A 301 8.04 0.10 -26.96
C LEU A 301 8.01 0.89 -25.65
N TYR A 302 9.15 1.03 -24.94
CA TYR A 302 9.16 1.73 -23.66
C TYR A 302 9.08 3.26 -23.85
N PRO A 303 8.21 3.98 -23.12
CA PRO A 303 8.08 5.42 -23.29
C PRO A 303 9.34 6.16 -22.82
N GLU A 304 9.78 7.15 -23.61
CA GLU A 304 10.95 7.99 -23.29
C GLU A 304 10.77 8.76 -21.97
N ASN A 305 9.55 9.19 -21.67
CA ASN A 305 9.22 9.94 -20.44
C ASN A 305 8.46 9.05 -19.44
N LYS A 306 9.10 8.72 -18.31
CA LYS A 306 8.45 8.06 -17.17
C LYS A 306 7.66 9.08 -16.36
N THR A 307 6.36 9.19 -16.62
CA THR A 307 5.45 9.94 -15.75
C THR A 307 4.57 8.98 -14.96
N VAL A 308 4.75 8.93 -13.64
CA VAL A 308 3.80 8.24 -12.76
C VAL A 308 2.53 9.09 -12.65
N LYS A 309 1.36 8.49 -12.89
CA LYS A 309 0.10 9.22 -12.84
C LYS A 309 -0.38 9.35 -11.42
N PHE A 310 -0.42 10.59 -10.95
CA PHE A 310 -0.92 10.95 -9.64
C PHE A 310 -2.38 11.42 -9.71
N SER A 311 -3.05 11.51 -8.55
CA SER A 311 -4.46 11.93 -8.53
C SER A 311 -4.58 13.38 -8.99
N ALA A 312 -5.67 13.68 -9.71
CA ALA A 312 -6.05 15.06 -10.00
C ALA A 312 -6.49 15.83 -8.74
N TYR A 313 -6.94 15.12 -7.70
CA TYR A 313 -7.34 15.74 -6.45
C TYR A 313 -6.10 16.07 -5.62
N LYS A 314 -5.82 17.36 -5.41
CA LYS A 314 -4.70 17.81 -4.58
C LYS A 314 -5.13 17.85 -3.11
N LEU A 315 -4.47 17.05 -2.25
CA LEU A 315 -4.65 17.13 -0.80
C LEU A 315 -4.12 18.48 -0.28
N PRO A 316 -4.79 19.11 0.71
CA PRO A 316 -4.29 20.32 1.39
C PRO A 316 -2.85 20.11 1.87
N GLU A 317 -1.99 21.12 1.87
CA GLU A 317 -0.54 20.90 2.08
C GLU A 317 -0.11 20.68 3.54
N LYS A 318 -0.97 21.01 4.50
CA LYS A 318 -0.65 21.07 5.93
C LYS A 318 -1.50 20.13 6.79
N LEU A 319 -1.85 18.95 6.27
CA LEU A 319 -2.76 18.02 6.96
C LEU A 319 -2.21 17.54 8.32
N GLY A 320 -0.89 17.53 8.51
CA GLY A 320 -0.28 17.18 9.80
C GLY A 320 -0.18 18.32 10.82
N LYS A 321 -0.59 19.56 10.47
CA LYS A 321 -0.36 20.75 11.30
C LYS A 321 -0.83 20.62 12.77
N PRO A 322 -1.97 19.99 13.09
CA PRO A 322 -2.44 19.87 14.48
C PRO A 322 -1.45 19.19 15.45
N TRP A 323 -0.55 18.34 14.95
CA TRP A 323 0.52 17.70 15.74
C TRP A 323 1.93 18.05 15.25
N CYS A 324 2.03 18.98 14.31
CA CYS A 324 3.31 19.43 13.78
C CYS A 324 3.22 20.86 13.27
N GLU A 325 3.49 21.81 14.16
CA GLU A 325 3.35 23.24 13.89
C GLU A 325 4.26 23.76 12.78
N GLN A 326 5.38 23.06 12.52
CA GLN A 326 6.40 23.44 11.54
C GLN A 326 6.00 23.16 10.07
N LEU A 327 4.83 22.56 9.81
CA LEU A 327 4.35 22.21 8.46
C LEU A 327 3.70 23.36 7.70
#